data_AF-A0A8J3ICV8-F1
#
_entry.id   AF-A0A8J3ICV8-F1
#
_cell.length_a   1.000
_cell.length_b   1.000
_cell.length_c   1.000
_cell.angle_alpha   90.00
_cell.angle_beta   90.00
_cell.angle_gamma   90.00
#
_symmetry.space_group_name_H-M   'P 1'
#
loop_
_entity.id
_entity.type
_entity.pdbx_description
1 polymer ?
#
loop_
_entity_poly.entity_id
_entity_poly.type
_entity_poly.pdbx_seq_one_letter_code
_entity_poly.pdbx_strand_id
1 'polypeptide(L)' 'MNCPHCASSITKEQMKQTFLGYRTFRCSACHRTFNERTGTPFNFLEYPTDVVLLVVL' A
#
# COMPACT_ATOMS: atom_id res chain seq x y z
N MET A 1 -0.34 -8.65 -4.44
CA MET A 1 0.24 -7.58 -5.29
C MET A 1 1.73 -7.85 -5.45
N ASN A 2 2.34 -7.57 -6.61
CA ASN A 2 3.78 -7.71 -6.75
C ASN A 2 4.49 -6.69 -5.86
N CYS A 3 5.64 -7.05 -5.30
CA CYS A 3 6.39 -6.16 -4.43
C CYS A 3 6.91 -4.96 -5.26
N PRO A 4 6.57 -3.71 -4.89
CA PRO A 4 7.01 -2.53 -5.64
C PRO A 4 8.52 -2.27 -5.54
N HIS A 5 9.24 -2.95 -4.63
CA HIS A 5 10.68 -2.77 -4.44
C HIS A 5 11.53 -3.75 -5.26
N CYS A 6 11.02 -4.94 -5.58
CA CYS A 6 11.80 -5.99 -6.25
C CYS A 6 11.01 -6.81 -7.28
N ALA A 7 9.78 -6.40 -7.61
CA ALA A 7 8.85 -7.05 -8.53
C ALA A 7 8.45 -8.50 -8.19
N SER A 8 8.92 -9.07 -7.07
CA SER A 8 8.55 -10.42 -6.65
C SER A 8 7.04 -10.57 -6.42
N SER A 9 6.45 -11.66 -6.92
CA SER A 9 5.06 -12.06 -6.65
C SER A 9 4.88 -12.77 -5.30
N ILE A 10 5.98 -13.11 -4.61
CA ILE A 10 5.96 -13.86 -3.36
C ILE A 10 5.76 -12.89 -2.19
N THR A 11 4.50 -12.52 -1.98
CA THR A 11 4.08 -11.53 -0.98
C THR A 11 2.98 -12.11 -0.11
N LYS A 12 3.00 -11.81 1.18
CA LYS A 12 1.98 -12.24 2.14
C LYS A 12 1.24 -11.04 2.70
N GLU A 13 -0.08 -11.03 2.57
CA GLU A 13 -0.94 -10.06 3.26
C GLU A 13 -0.77 -10.22 4.77
N GLN A 14 -0.76 -9.10 5.48
CA GLN A 14 -0.66 -9.05 6.94
C GLN A 14 -2.05 -8.83 7.54
N MET A 15 -2.28 -9.37 8.74
CA MET A 15 -3.53 -9.15 9.47
C MET A 15 -3.75 -7.67 9.83
N LYS A 16 -2.67 -6.90 10.01
CA LYS A 16 -2.73 -5.48 10.32
C LYS A 16 -2.98 -4.64 9.06
N GLN A 17 -3.92 -3.71 9.15
CA GLN A 17 -4.13 -2.64 8.18
C GLN A 17 -3.46 -1.34 8.64
N THR A 18 -3.30 -0.39 7.73
CA THR A 18 -2.92 0.99 8.08
C THR A 18 -4.05 1.67 8.86
N PHE A 19 -3.75 2.81 9.48
CA PHE A 19 -4.78 3.61 10.18
C PHE A 19 -5.95 4.01 9.25
N LEU A 20 -5.67 4.23 7.96
CA LEU A 20 -6.68 4.55 6.95
C LEU A 20 -7.35 3.32 6.32
N GLY A 21 -7.14 2.12 6.88
CA GLY A 21 -7.79 0.88 6.41
C GLY A 21 -7.11 0.17 5.24
N TYR A 22 -6.02 0.71 4.69
CA TYR A 22 -5.31 0.03 3.59
C TYR A 22 -4.63 -1.27 4.03
N ARG A 23 -4.71 -2.29 3.18
CA ARG A 23 -4.06 -3.59 3.39
C ARG A 23 -2.54 -3.44 3.36
N THR A 24 -1.86 -4.21 4.20
CA THR A 24 -0.39 -4.26 4.24
C THR A 24 0.11 -5.64 3.86
N PHE A 25 1.29 -5.68 3.24
CA PHE A 25 1.89 -6.88 2.68
C PHE A 25 3.36 -6.92 3.07
N ARG A 26 3.88 -8.13 3.26
CA ARG A 26 5.32 -8.38 3.44
C ARG A 26 5.84 -9.22 2.29
N CYS A 27 6.90 -8.76 1.64
CA CYS A 27 7.58 -9.53 0.60
C CYS A 27 8.48 -10.59 1.24
N SER A 28 8.38 -11.84 0.78
CA SER A 28 9.27 -12.90 1.26
C SER A 28 10.66 -12.85 0.60
N ALA A 29 10.79 -12.22 -0.57
CA ALA A 29 12.07 -12.14 -1.30
C ALA A 29 12.97 -11.01 -0.80
N CYS A 30 12.44 -9.80 -0.58
CA CYS A 30 13.23 -8.65 -0.12
C CYS A 30 12.93 -8.22 1.32
N HIS A 31 12.04 -8.94 2.02
CA HIS A 31 11.65 -8.73 3.41
C HIS A 31 11.02 -7.37 3.77
N ARG A 32 10.81 -6.49 2.78
CA ARG A 32 10.15 -5.19 2.96
C ARG A 32 8.65 -5.34 3.15
N THR A 33 8.10 -4.43 3.96
CA THR A 33 6.65 -4.24 4.12
C THR A 33 6.20 -3.07 3.26
N PHE A 34 5.02 -3.20 2.66
CA PHE A 34 4.42 -2.20 1.80
C PHE A 34 2.89 -2.31 1.89
N ASN A 35 2.16 -1.36 1.31
CA ASN A 35 0.70 -1.33 1.30
C ASN A 35 0.18 -1.05 -0.11
N GLU A 36 -1.15 -1.01 -0.26
CA GLU A 36 -1.83 -0.77 -1.54
C GLU A 36 -1.46 0.56 -2.20
N ARG A 37 -1.01 1.56 -1.43
CA ARG A 37 -0.62 2.87 -1.93
C ARG A 37 0.88 2.98 -2.22
N THR A 38 1.70 2.01 -1.83
CA THR A 38 3.15 2.10 -2.00
C THR A 38 3.51 2.19 -3.48
N GLY A 39 4.26 3.23 -3.85
CA GLY A 39 4.60 3.51 -5.26
C GLY A 39 3.58 4.38 -6.00
N THR A 40 2.53 4.85 -5.33
CA THR A 40 1.57 5.82 -5.88
C THR A 40 1.79 7.21 -5.28
N PRO A 41 1.38 8.30 -5.97
CA PRO A 41 1.39 9.65 -5.39
C PRO A 41 0.55 9.78 -4.10
N PHE A 42 -0.40 8.85 -3.90
CA PHE A 42 -1.32 8.89 -2.77
C PHE A 42 -0.71 8.35 -1.46
N ASN A 43 0.46 7.72 -1.48
CA ASN A 43 1.04 7.05 -0.31
C ASN A 43 1.22 7.94 0.93
N PHE A 44 1.35 9.25 0.72
CA PHE A 44 1.62 10.24 1.77
C PHE A 44 0.38 11.04 2.18
N LEU A 45 -0.78 10.78 1.57
CA LEU A 45 -2.00 11.49 1.93
C LEU A 45 -2.51 11.03 3.29
N GLU A 46 -2.80 12.00 4.14
CA GLU A 46 -3.43 11.82 5.46
C GLU A 46 -4.89 11.36 5.35
N TYR A 47 -5.51 11.59 4.19
CA TYR A 47 -6.90 11.21 3.93
C TYR A 47 -7.00 10.01 2.97
N PRO A 48 -8.09 9.23 3.07
CA PRO A 48 -8.43 8.21 2.09
C PRO A 48 -8.51 8.79 0.67
N THR A 49 -8.05 8.02 -0.33
CA THR A 49 -7.99 8.47 -1.73
C THR A 49 -9.35 8.88 -2.28
N ASP A 50 -10.43 8.20 -1.90
CA ASP A 50 -11.81 8.52 -2.25
C ASP A 50 -12.23 9.91 -1.74
N VAL A 51 -11.86 10.26 -0.51
CA VAL A 51 -12.14 11.60 0.06
C VAL A 51 -11.41 12.70 -0.70
N VAL A 52 -10.14 12.49 -1.04
CA VAL A 52 -9.36 13.51 -1.79
C VAL A 52 -9.93 13.70 -3.19
N LEU A 53 -10.35 12.63 -3.86
CA LEU A 53 -10.94 12.71 -5.20
C LEU A 53 -12.25 13.51 -5.23
N LEU A 54 -12.99 13.61 -4.12
CA LEU A 54 -14.21 14.43 -4.05
C LEU A 54 -13.93 15.94 -4.11
N VAL A 55 -12.73 16.38 -3.70
CA VAL A 55 -12.39 17.82 -3.61
C VAL A 55 -11.63 18.32 -4.85
N VAL A 56 -10.97 17.41 -5.57
CA VAL A 56 -10.17 17.73 -6.76
C VAL A 56 -11.02 17.77 -8.05
N LEU A 57 -12.27 17.31 -7.99
CA LEU A 57 -13.24 17.35 -9.10
C LEU A 57 -13.97 18.68 -9.22
#